data_AF-H6N7K2-F1
#
_entry.id   AF-H6N7K2-F1
#
_cell.length_a   1.000
_cell.length_b   1.000
_cell.length_c   1.000
_cell.angle_alpha   90.00
_cell.angle_beta   90.00
_cell.angle_gamma   90.00
#
_symmetry.space_group_name_H-M   'P 1'
#
loop_
_entity.id
_entity.type
_entity.pdbx_description
1 polymer ?
#
loop_
_entity_poly.entity_id
_entity_poly.type
_entity_poly.pdbx_seq_one_letter_code
_entity_poly.pdbx_strand_id
1 'polypeptide(L)'
;MNLNLEGKTSKLAWGLGILGTLLFISASVYWISLTVEDSIKQQEFQLISRLKEKKDLYIRSFRRNKGIFIHMGLHNFTDKKTEDEEGAVALSIWCDSNLRRKRHFINLDGYHRLCTLSMGDVLWLNKKSENLINLDKFPSNLETFQYQLFPYFKLSWDSIDWMRNYRTWKNWCEWKLSEPYSYKNKYKKDAIQRFCF
;
A
#
# COMPACT_ATOMS: atom_id res chain seq x y z
N MET A 1 35.74 32.20 53.92
CA MET A 1 34.59 31.28 53.76
C MET A 1 34.27 31.25 52.26
N ASN A 2 34.95 30.40 51.49
CA ASN A 2 34.82 30.36 50.03
C ASN A 2 33.69 29.40 49.65
N LEU A 3 32.62 29.93 49.07
CA LEU A 3 31.49 29.18 48.55
C LEU A 3 31.94 28.40 47.30
N ASN A 4 32.13 27.10 47.50
CA ASN A 4 32.48 26.10 46.50
C ASN A 4 31.27 25.80 45.57
N LEU A 5 30.69 26.86 44.96
CA LEU A 5 29.49 26.80 44.12
C LEU A 5 29.80 26.62 42.63
N GLU A 6 31.02 26.96 42.16
CA GLU A 6 31.41 26.88 40.75
C GLU A 6 31.40 25.45 40.17
N GLY A 7 31.65 24.44 40.99
CA GLY A 7 31.71 23.04 40.54
C GLY A 7 30.35 22.37 40.32
N LYS A 8 29.28 22.86 40.96
CA LYS A 8 27.93 22.28 40.87
C LYS A 8 27.06 22.94 39.81
N THR A 9 27.19 24.25 39.62
CA THR A 9 26.50 25.00 38.55
C THR A 9 27.02 24.59 37.17
N SER A 10 28.31 24.30 37.02
CA SER A 10 28.87 23.82 35.76
C SER A 10 28.30 22.44 35.38
N LYS A 11 28.26 21.46 36.28
CA LYS A 11 27.67 20.13 35.98
C LYS A 11 26.19 20.19 35.60
N LEU A 12 25.43 21.09 36.22
CA LEU A 12 24.01 21.31 35.90
C LEU A 12 23.82 22.03 34.55
N ALA A 13 24.66 23.02 34.25
CA ALA A 13 24.67 23.73 32.96
C ALA A 13 25.09 22.82 31.80
N TRP A 14 26.06 21.93 32.02
CA TRP A 14 26.45 20.90 31.06
C TRP A 14 25.35 19.86 30.85
N GLY A 15 24.66 19.42 31.91
CA GLY A 15 23.50 18.53 31.82
C GLY A 15 22.31 19.14 31.05
N LEU A 16 22.01 20.42 31.30
CA LEU A 16 21.01 21.20 30.55
C LEU A 16 21.43 21.45 29.10
N GLY A 17 22.73 21.70 28.85
CA GLY A 17 23.28 21.88 27.51
C GLY A 17 23.17 20.60 26.67
N ILE A 18 23.46 19.44 27.26
CA ILE A 18 23.33 18.13 26.61
C ILE A 18 21.86 17.78 26.35
N LEU A 19 20.96 17.99 27.31
CA LEU A 19 19.53 17.76 27.10
C LEU A 19 18.95 18.71 26.04
N GLY A 20 19.36 19.97 26.07
CA GLY A 20 18.97 20.99 25.10
C GLY A 20 19.43 20.65 23.69
N THR A 21 20.68 20.22 23.51
CA THR A 21 21.19 19.77 22.21
C THR A 21 20.50 18.49 21.74
N LEU A 22 20.22 17.52 22.61
CA LEU A 22 19.45 16.32 22.24
C LEU A 22 18.01 16.65 21.82
N LEU A 23 17.33 17.56 22.52
CA LEU A 23 16.00 18.04 22.14
C LEU A 23 16.05 18.82 20.81
N PHE A 24 17.08 19.63 20.60
CA PHE A 24 17.23 20.40 19.37
C PHE A 24 17.56 19.51 18.17
N ILE A 25 18.45 18.52 18.35
CA ILE A 25 18.79 17.52 17.32
C ILE A 25 17.57 16.68 17.00
N SER A 26 16.85 16.16 18.01
CA SER A 26 15.64 15.37 17.78
C SER A 26 14.53 16.17 17.11
N ALA A 27 14.32 17.44 17.50
CA ALA A 27 13.36 18.33 16.85
C ALA A 27 13.77 18.69 15.41
N SER A 28 15.07 18.92 15.16
CA SER A 28 15.61 19.22 13.84
C SER A 28 15.51 18.03 12.91
N VAL A 29 15.89 16.83 13.39
CA VAL A 29 15.69 15.57 12.67
C VAL A 29 14.19 15.35 12.41
N TYR A 30 13.33 15.68 13.37
CA TYR A 30 11.88 15.56 13.21
C TYR A 30 11.29 16.54 12.17
N TRP A 31 11.91 17.71 12.00
CA TRP A 31 11.51 18.70 11.00
C TRP A 31 12.05 18.40 9.59
N ILE A 32 13.26 17.86 9.50
CA ILE A 32 13.93 17.54 8.24
C ILE A 32 13.51 16.15 7.73
N SER A 33 12.91 15.30 8.58
CA SER A 33 12.40 14.00 8.16
C SER A 33 11.38 14.13 7.04
N LEU A 34 11.57 13.34 5.97
CA LEU A 34 10.61 13.18 4.89
C LEU A 34 9.22 12.88 5.47
N THR A 35 8.22 13.62 4.98
CA THR A 35 6.84 13.38 5.38
C THR A 35 6.44 11.94 5.03
N VAL A 36 5.42 11.41 5.71
CA VAL A 36 4.76 10.14 5.33
C VAL A 36 4.48 10.09 3.84
N GLU A 37 4.07 11.22 3.28
CA GLU A 37 3.75 11.36 1.86
C GLU A 37 5.00 11.22 0.97
N ASP A 38 6.08 11.92 1.29
CA ASP A 38 7.31 11.88 0.49
C ASP A 38 7.97 10.50 0.54
N SER A 39 7.91 9.86 1.71
CA SER A 39 8.32 8.47 1.95
C SER A 39 7.56 7.48 1.06
N ILE A 40 6.23 7.59 1.04
CA ILE A 40 5.35 6.70 0.30
C ILE A 40 5.51 6.95 -1.22
N LYS A 41 5.64 8.20 -1.65
CA LYS A 41 5.90 8.55 -3.06
C LYS A 41 7.24 8.03 -3.56
N GLN A 42 8.31 8.10 -2.77
CA GLN A 42 9.62 7.52 -3.11
C GLN A 42 9.56 6.01 -3.32
N GLN A 43 8.62 5.34 -2.63
CA GLN A 43 8.35 3.91 -2.81
C GLN A 43 7.28 3.60 -3.87
N GLU A 44 6.86 4.59 -4.67
CA GLU A 44 5.82 4.50 -5.69
C GLU A 44 4.41 4.16 -5.16
N PHE A 45 4.17 4.39 -3.88
CA PHE A 45 2.85 4.28 -3.30
C PHE A 45 2.14 5.65 -3.32
N GLN A 46 0.82 5.64 -3.16
CA GLN A 46 0.01 6.83 -2.96
C GLN A 46 -1.01 6.59 -1.85
N LEU A 47 -1.34 7.64 -1.09
CA LEU A 47 -2.34 7.60 -0.04
C LEU A 47 -3.76 7.63 -0.62
N ILE A 48 -4.62 6.71 -0.18
CA ILE A 48 -6.00 6.59 -0.69
C ILE A 48 -6.83 7.84 -0.33
N SER A 49 -6.62 8.44 0.84
CA SER A 49 -7.42 9.55 1.36
C SER A 49 -7.41 10.82 0.51
N ARG A 50 -6.45 10.95 -0.42
CA ARG A 50 -6.29 12.10 -1.33
C ARG A 50 -6.93 11.89 -2.71
N LEU A 51 -7.40 10.69 -3.02
CA LEU A 51 -7.95 10.35 -4.33
C LEU A 51 -9.44 10.65 -4.40
N LYS A 52 -9.93 10.96 -5.62
CA LYS A 52 -11.36 11.19 -5.86
C LYS A 52 -12.16 9.89 -5.65
N GLU A 53 -11.56 8.76 -6.02
CA GLU A 53 -12.15 7.41 -5.96
C GLU A 53 -11.96 6.74 -4.59
N LYS A 54 -11.62 7.50 -3.53
CA LYS A 54 -11.26 6.93 -2.21
C LYS A 54 -12.31 6.00 -1.63
N LYS A 55 -13.61 6.27 -1.83
CA LYS A 55 -14.71 5.40 -1.32
C LYS A 55 -14.60 4.00 -1.92
N ASP A 56 -14.53 3.91 -3.25
CA ASP A 56 -14.42 2.64 -3.98
C ASP A 56 -13.15 1.87 -3.58
N LEU A 57 -12.04 2.60 -3.43
CA LEU A 57 -10.75 2.04 -3.02
C LEU A 57 -10.79 1.44 -1.61
N TYR A 58 -11.41 2.13 -0.66
CA TYR A 58 -11.58 1.60 0.70
C TYR A 58 -12.54 0.41 0.76
N ILE A 59 -13.62 0.40 -0.04
CA ILE A 59 -14.53 -0.76 -0.16
C ILE A 59 -13.77 -1.98 -0.68
N ARG A 60 -12.97 -1.83 -1.74
CA ARG A 60 -12.18 -2.93 -2.28
C ARG A 60 -11.10 -3.40 -1.31
N SER A 61 -10.42 -2.47 -0.65
CA SER A 61 -9.42 -2.78 0.38
C SER A 61 -10.06 -3.55 1.54
N PHE A 62 -11.24 -3.12 2.01
CA PHE A 62 -12.00 -3.79 3.06
C PHE A 62 -12.44 -5.20 2.64
N ARG A 63 -13.10 -5.34 1.49
CA ARG A 63 -13.57 -6.63 0.96
C ARG A 63 -12.43 -7.66 0.87
N ARG A 64 -11.27 -7.26 0.35
CA ARG A 64 -10.10 -8.15 0.20
C ARG A 64 -9.48 -8.58 1.52
N ASN A 65 -9.56 -7.75 2.55
CA ASN A 65 -8.84 -7.96 3.81
C ASN A 65 -9.80 -8.12 5.00
N LYS A 66 -11.08 -8.43 4.77
CA LYS A 66 -12.13 -8.51 5.80
C LYS A 66 -11.73 -9.38 6.99
N GLY A 67 -11.06 -10.51 6.74
CA GLY A 67 -10.53 -11.38 7.80
C GLY A 67 -9.39 -10.78 8.63
N ILE A 68 -8.57 -9.91 8.03
CA ILE A 68 -7.46 -9.23 8.70
C ILE A 68 -7.97 -8.04 9.53
N PHE A 69 -9.04 -7.38 9.07
CA PHE A 69 -9.65 -6.22 9.73
C PHE A 69 -10.30 -6.53 11.08
N ILE A 70 -10.80 -7.75 11.27
CA ILE A 70 -11.37 -8.19 12.55
C ILE A 70 -10.31 -8.07 13.67
N HIS A 71 -9.01 -8.15 13.36
CA HIS A 71 -7.92 -8.12 14.35
C HIS A 71 -7.31 -6.72 14.57
N MET A 72 -7.80 -5.68 13.88
CA MET A 72 -7.24 -4.32 13.96
C MET A 72 -7.61 -3.55 15.23
N GLY A 73 -8.40 -4.14 16.14
CA GLY A 73 -9.02 -3.39 17.23
C GLY A 73 -10.14 -2.45 16.77
N LEU A 74 -10.60 -2.58 15.51
CA LEU A 74 -11.85 -1.98 15.03
C LEU A 74 -13.10 -2.73 15.55
N HIS A 75 -12.96 -3.61 16.54
CA HIS A 75 -14.01 -4.49 17.07
C HIS A 75 -15.32 -3.78 17.46
N ASN A 76 -15.27 -2.49 17.80
CA ASN A 76 -16.48 -1.71 18.10
C ASN A 76 -17.22 -1.19 16.85
N PHE A 77 -16.61 -1.33 15.66
CA PHE A 77 -17.12 -0.84 14.38
C PHE A 77 -17.26 -1.95 13.33
N THR A 78 -16.60 -3.10 13.50
CA THR A 78 -16.64 -4.19 12.52
C THR A 78 -16.68 -5.59 13.16
N ASP A 79 -17.73 -6.36 12.86
CA ASP A 79 -17.89 -7.79 13.10
C ASP A 79 -17.90 -8.61 11.77
N LYS A 80 -18.12 -9.94 11.86
CA LYS A 80 -18.22 -10.79 10.64
C LYS A 80 -19.42 -10.42 9.73
N LYS A 81 -20.43 -9.74 10.26
CA LYS A 81 -21.66 -9.34 9.55
C LYS A 81 -21.57 -7.95 8.92
N THR A 82 -20.61 -7.12 9.31
CA THR A 82 -20.36 -5.77 8.76
C THR A 82 -20.44 -5.78 7.24
N GLU A 83 -21.24 -4.87 6.70
CA GLU A 83 -21.31 -4.66 5.26
C GLU A 83 -20.02 -4.02 4.74
N ASP A 84 -19.72 -4.25 3.45
CA ASP A 84 -18.48 -3.76 2.86
C ASP A 84 -18.36 -2.23 2.91
N GLU A 85 -19.49 -1.51 2.81
CA GLU A 85 -19.52 -0.04 2.87
C GLU A 85 -19.22 0.50 4.27
N GLU A 86 -19.83 -0.08 5.30
CA GLU A 86 -19.60 0.31 6.70
C GLU A 86 -18.14 0.06 7.12
N GLY A 87 -17.61 -1.11 6.74
CA GLY A 87 -16.21 -1.45 6.98
C GLY A 87 -15.23 -0.53 6.25
N ALA A 88 -15.57 -0.09 5.03
CA ALA A 88 -14.78 0.88 4.28
C ALA A 88 -14.74 2.26 4.95
N VAL A 89 -15.85 2.71 5.51
CA VAL A 89 -15.91 3.98 6.24
C VAL A 89 -15.04 3.91 7.50
N ALA A 90 -15.15 2.83 8.28
CA ALA A 90 -14.33 2.62 9.47
C ALA A 90 -12.82 2.62 9.12
N LEU A 91 -12.45 1.94 8.03
CA LEU A 91 -11.09 1.93 7.51
C LEU A 91 -10.61 3.32 7.09
N SER A 92 -11.43 4.08 6.36
CA SER A 92 -11.09 5.44 5.95
C SER A 92 -10.80 6.33 7.16
N ILE A 93 -11.63 6.28 8.19
CA ILE A 93 -11.46 7.08 9.42
C ILE A 93 -10.18 6.65 10.17
N TRP A 94 -9.91 5.35 10.25
CA TRP A 94 -8.69 4.84 10.87
C TRP A 94 -7.44 5.31 10.11
N CYS A 95 -7.44 5.23 8.79
CA CYS A 95 -6.35 5.70 7.94
C CYS A 95 -6.14 7.21 8.08
N ASP A 96 -7.21 7.99 8.03
CA ASP A 96 -7.14 9.44 8.18
C ASP A 96 -6.61 9.82 9.56
N SER A 97 -7.03 9.17 10.64
CA SER A 97 -6.56 9.47 11.98
C SER A 97 -5.10 9.08 12.22
N ASN A 98 -4.66 7.92 11.71
CA ASN A 98 -3.30 7.42 11.90
C ASN A 98 -2.25 8.08 11.00
N LEU A 99 -2.64 8.55 9.82
CA LEU A 99 -1.72 9.11 8.83
C LEU A 99 -1.66 10.64 8.87
N ARG A 100 -2.77 11.33 9.16
CA ARG A 100 -2.86 12.79 9.07
C ARG A 100 -1.98 13.55 10.06
N ARG A 101 -1.52 12.90 11.14
CA ARG A 101 -0.70 13.52 12.20
C ARG A 101 0.77 13.08 12.19
N LYS A 102 1.16 12.09 11.39
CA LYS A 102 2.53 11.56 11.40
C LYS A 102 3.37 12.25 10.33
N ARG A 103 4.56 12.74 10.72
CA ARG A 103 5.56 13.31 9.80
C ARG A 103 6.63 12.31 9.36
N HIS A 104 6.71 11.12 9.94
CA HIS A 104 7.82 10.19 9.68
C HIS A 104 7.44 9.05 8.75
N PHE A 105 8.45 8.52 8.07
CA PHE A 105 8.42 7.31 7.24
C PHE A 105 7.58 6.21 7.90
N ILE A 106 6.39 5.96 7.37
CA ILE A 106 5.54 4.87 7.82
C ILE A 106 6.02 3.65 7.08
N ASN A 107 6.67 2.75 7.81
CA ASN A 107 6.80 1.38 7.37
C ASN A 107 5.38 0.86 7.06
N LEU A 108 5.15 0.38 5.82
CA LEU A 108 3.86 -0.12 5.36
C LEU A 108 3.48 -1.46 6.01
N ASP A 109 4.21 -1.91 7.01
CA ASP A 109 3.92 -3.12 7.75
C ASP A 109 2.57 -3.09 8.49
N GLY A 110 2.02 -4.29 8.64
CA GLY A 110 0.77 -4.55 9.33
C GLY A 110 -0.43 -3.90 8.65
N TYR A 111 -1.05 -2.96 9.35
CA TYR A 111 -2.33 -2.39 9.01
C TYR A 111 -2.24 -1.10 8.18
N HIS A 112 -1.06 -0.47 8.16
CA HIS A 112 -0.82 0.77 7.42
C HIS A 112 -0.85 0.58 5.89
N ARG A 113 -0.50 -0.61 5.36
CA ARG A 113 -0.63 -0.95 3.93
C ARG A 113 -2.05 -0.77 3.37
N LEU A 114 -3.06 -0.81 4.24
CA LEU A 114 -4.47 -0.74 3.84
C LEU A 114 -4.91 0.71 3.56
N CYS A 115 -4.06 1.67 3.90
CA CYS A 115 -4.25 3.09 3.64
C CYS A 115 -3.54 3.60 2.37
N THR A 116 -2.76 2.73 1.73
CA THR A 116 -2.04 3.02 0.48
C THR A 116 -2.64 2.24 -0.69
N LEU A 117 -2.49 2.78 -1.89
CA LEU A 117 -2.87 2.07 -3.11
C LEU A 117 -2.11 0.74 -3.25
N SER A 118 -2.86 -0.34 -3.43
CA SER A 118 -2.30 -1.59 -3.93
C SER A 118 -2.07 -1.56 -5.45
N MET A 119 -1.34 -2.53 -5.98
CA MET A 119 -1.11 -2.64 -7.42
C MET A 119 -2.43 -2.90 -8.12
N GLY A 120 -3.26 -3.76 -7.52
CA GLY A 120 -4.62 -4.01 -7.94
C GLY A 120 -5.50 -2.76 -7.99
N ASP A 121 -5.24 -1.79 -7.12
CA ASP A 121 -5.98 -0.53 -7.09
C ASP A 121 -5.46 0.47 -8.12
N VAL A 122 -4.13 0.61 -8.27
CA VAL A 122 -3.51 1.43 -9.33
C VAL A 122 -3.97 0.96 -10.70
N LEU A 123 -3.91 -0.34 -10.95
CA LEU A 123 -4.28 -0.92 -12.24
C LEU A 123 -5.79 -0.84 -12.48
N TRP A 124 -6.60 -0.96 -11.43
CA TRP A 124 -8.03 -0.74 -11.57
C TRP A 124 -8.36 0.72 -11.85
N LEU A 125 -7.71 1.70 -11.20
CA LEU A 125 -7.91 3.11 -11.52
C LEU A 125 -7.63 3.38 -13.00
N ASN A 126 -6.57 2.76 -13.54
CA ASN A 126 -6.22 2.88 -14.96
C ASN A 126 -7.22 2.17 -15.89
N LYS A 127 -7.88 1.10 -15.42
CA LYS A 127 -8.73 0.23 -16.25
C LYS A 127 -10.21 0.23 -15.86
N LYS A 128 -10.66 1.14 -14.98
CA LYS A 128 -12.04 1.15 -14.43
C LYS A 128 -13.10 1.27 -15.53
N SER A 129 -12.76 1.95 -16.64
CA SER A 129 -13.59 2.12 -17.82
C SER A 129 -13.34 1.09 -18.92
N GLU A 130 -12.39 0.17 -18.73
CA GLU A 130 -12.03 -0.85 -19.70
C GLU A 130 -12.58 -2.20 -19.25
N ASN A 131 -13.10 -3.00 -20.19
CA ASN A 131 -13.49 -4.37 -19.88
C ASN A 131 -12.23 -5.16 -19.50
N LEU A 132 -12.18 -5.65 -18.26
CA LEU A 132 -11.08 -6.47 -17.76
C LEU A 132 -11.02 -7.80 -18.53
N ILE A 133 -10.10 -7.88 -19.47
CA ILE A 133 -9.73 -9.08 -20.24
C ILE A 133 -10.72 -9.43 -21.34
N ASN A 134 -10.66 -8.68 -22.44
CA ASN A 134 -11.46 -8.93 -23.63
C ASN A 134 -10.99 -10.22 -24.34
N LEU A 135 -11.91 -11.18 -24.45
CA LEU A 135 -11.71 -12.42 -25.19
C LEU A 135 -11.25 -12.16 -26.63
N ASP A 136 -11.75 -11.11 -27.28
CA ASP A 136 -11.45 -10.81 -28.69
C ASP A 136 -10.00 -10.39 -28.92
N LYS A 137 -9.36 -9.80 -27.90
CA LYS A 137 -7.97 -9.32 -27.98
C LYS A 137 -6.95 -10.37 -27.51
N PHE A 138 -7.40 -11.47 -26.92
CA PHE A 138 -6.52 -12.56 -26.50
C PHE A 138 -5.92 -13.33 -27.68
N PRO A 139 -6.70 -13.72 -28.73
CA PRO A 139 -6.17 -14.39 -29.92
C PRO A 139 -5.11 -13.59 -30.66
N SER A 140 -5.23 -12.25 -30.72
CA SER A 140 -4.29 -11.42 -31.49
C SER A 140 -2.86 -11.43 -30.95
N ASN A 141 -2.65 -11.89 -29.70
CA ASN A 141 -1.35 -11.94 -29.05
C ASN A 141 -0.93 -13.36 -28.64
N LEU A 142 -1.49 -14.39 -29.29
CA LEU A 142 -1.28 -15.80 -28.97
C LEU A 142 0.20 -16.18 -28.81
N GLU A 143 1.06 -15.78 -29.74
CA GLU A 143 2.50 -16.06 -29.68
C GLU A 143 3.18 -15.43 -28.46
N THR A 144 2.82 -14.17 -28.14
CA THR A 144 3.35 -13.49 -26.96
C THR A 144 2.91 -14.21 -25.67
N PHE A 145 1.66 -14.67 -25.61
CA PHE A 145 1.18 -15.45 -24.47
C PHE A 145 1.94 -16.77 -24.33
N GLN A 146 2.03 -17.53 -25.41
CA GLN A 146 2.64 -18.86 -25.42
C GLN A 146 4.14 -18.84 -25.12
N TYR A 147 4.89 -17.96 -25.80
CA TYR A 147 6.36 -18.00 -25.77
C TYR A 147 6.99 -17.05 -24.75
N GLN A 148 6.28 -15.99 -24.33
CA GLN A 148 6.84 -15.00 -23.41
C GLN A 148 6.11 -15.03 -22.06
N LEU A 149 4.80 -14.79 -22.03
CA LEU A 149 4.09 -14.52 -20.78
C LEU A 149 3.86 -15.76 -19.93
N PHE A 150 3.38 -16.86 -20.52
CA PHE A 150 3.12 -18.09 -19.78
C PHE A 150 4.40 -18.66 -19.16
N PRO A 151 5.51 -18.82 -19.91
CA PRO A 151 6.78 -19.26 -19.33
C PRO A 151 7.31 -18.30 -18.25
N TYR A 152 7.26 -16.98 -18.51
CA TYR A 152 7.75 -15.97 -17.57
C TYR A 152 7.02 -16.03 -16.21
N PHE A 153 5.70 -16.31 -16.22
CA PHE A 153 4.91 -16.45 -15.02
C PHE A 153 4.73 -17.89 -14.53
N LYS A 154 5.44 -18.85 -15.14
CA LYS A 154 5.37 -20.29 -14.83
C LYS A 154 3.94 -20.86 -14.96
N LEU A 155 3.20 -20.41 -15.96
CA LEU A 155 1.89 -20.93 -16.34
C LEU A 155 2.03 -21.99 -17.44
N SER A 156 1.16 -23.00 -17.42
CA SER A 156 1.11 -24.06 -18.43
C SER A 156 0.30 -23.62 -19.64
N TRP A 157 0.86 -23.74 -20.84
CA TRP A 157 0.17 -23.50 -22.10
C TRP A 157 -0.47 -24.80 -22.62
N ASP A 158 -1.76 -24.75 -22.96
CA ASP A 158 -2.49 -25.84 -23.61
C ASP A 158 -2.57 -25.57 -25.12
N SER A 159 -1.91 -26.40 -25.94
CA SER A 159 -1.89 -26.21 -27.40
C SER A 159 -3.21 -26.55 -28.09
N ILE A 160 -4.13 -27.23 -27.40
CA ILE A 160 -5.40 -27.71 -27.95
C ILE A 160 -6.54 -26.81 -27.49
N ASP A 161 -6.54 -26.40 -26.22
CA ASP A 161 -7.61 -25.60 -25.62
C ASP A 161 -7.17 -24.15 -25.33
N TRP A 162 -7.31 -23.29 -26.34
CA TRP A 162 -7.01 -21.86 -26.19
C TRP A 162 -7.97 -21.15 -25.22
N MET A 163 -9.20 -21.64 -25.05
CA MET A 163 -10.17 -21.10 -24.10
C MET A 163 -9.72 -21.36 -22.66
N ARG A 164 -9.10 -22.51 -22.39
CA ARG A 164 -8.46 -22.80 -21.11
C ARG A 164 -7.27 -21.88 -20.84
N ASN A 165 -6.47 -21.56 -21.85
CA ASN A 165 -5.38 -20.58 -21.70
C ASN A 165 -5.93 -19.19 -21.40
N TYR A 166 -6.97 -18.75 -22.11
CA TYR A 166 -7.65 -17.49 -21.82
C TYR A 166 -8.14 -17.44 -20.37
N ARG A 167 -8.86 -18.48 -19.89
CA ARG A 167 -9.34 -18.55 -18.51
C ARG A 167 -8.19 -18.55 -17.50
N THR A 168 -7.12 -19.29 -17.79
CA THR A 168 -5.92 -19.33 -16.93
C THR A 168 -5.31 -17.95 -16.81
N TRP A 169 -5.13 -17.25 -17.93
CA TRP A 169 -4.59 -15.90 -17.96
C TRP A 169 -5.51 -14.90 -17.25
N LYS A 170 -6.81 -14.97 -17.52
CA LYS A 170 -7.82 -14.13 -16.88
C LYS A 170 -7.79 -14.27 -15.37
N ASN A 171 -7.86 -15.51 -14.88
CA ASN A 171 -7.80 -15.80 -13.45
C ASN A 171 -6.48 -15.35 -12.83
N TRP A 172 -5.36 -15.54 -13.55
CA TRP A 172 -4.07 -15.06 -13.09
C TRP A 172 -4.03 -13.54 -12.94
N CYS A 173 -4.53 -12.81 -13.94
CA CYS A 173 -4.63 -11.35 -13.89
C CYS A 173 -5.54 -10.88 -12.77
N GLU A 174 -6.74 -11.46 -12.62
CA GLU A 174 -7.67 -11.13 -11.53
C GLU A 174 -7.04 -11.40 -10.15
N TRP A 175 -6.33 -12.51 -10.01
CA TRP A 175 -5.61 -12.84 -8.79
C TRP A 175 -4.46 -11.86 -8.53
N LYS A 176 -3.66 -11.50 -9.53
CA LYS A 176 -2.60 -10.48 -9.36
C LYS A 176 -3.12 -9.09 -9.11
N LEU A 177 -4.26 -8.74 -9.67
CA LEU A 177 -5.03 -7.53 -9.34
C LEU A 177 -5.67 -7.60 -7.94
N SER A 178 -5.63 -8.74 -7.26
CA SER A 178 -6.09 -8.88 -5.88
C SER A 178 -4.96 -8.74 -4.85
N GLU A 179 -3.70 -8.92 -5.25
CA GLU A 179 -2.54 -8.84 -4.35
C GLU A 179 -2.16 -7.38 -4.00
N PRO A 180 -1.75 -7.12 -2.74
CA PRO A 180 -1.19 -5.83 -2.36
C PRO A 180 0.11 -5.52 -3.14
N TYR A 181 0.34 -4.24 -3.47
CA TYR A 181 1.62 -3.85 -4.07
C TYR A 181 2.74 -4.07 -3.05
N SER A 182 3.82 -4.65 -3.52
CA SER A 182 5.07 -4.70 -2.77
C SER A 182 6.21 -4.59 -3.76
N TYR A 183 7.38 -4.20 -3.27
CA TYR A 183 8.62 -4.24 -4.04
C TYR A 183 8.84 -5.61 -4.71
N LYS A 184 8.41 -6.70 -4.06
CA LYS A 184 8.49 -8.08 -4.59
C LYS A 184 7.62 -8.33 -5.82
N ASN A 185 6.60 -7.52 -6.07
CA ASN A 185 5.67 -7.69 -7.18
C ASN A 185 5.82 -6.59 -8.26
N LYS A 186 6.79 -5.68 -8.09
CA LYS A 186 7.02 -4.55 -9.00
C LYS A 186 7.24 -4.97 -10.46
N TYR A 187 8.00 -6.03 -10.69
CA TYR A 187 8.30 -6.53 -12.05
C TYR A 187 7.06 -7.00 -12.81
N LYS A 188 5.93 -7.27 -12.14
CA LYS A 188 4.69 -7.73 -12.78
C LYS A 188 3.86 -6.58 -13.35
N LYS A 189 4.15 -5.34 -12.94
CA LYS A 189 3.34 -4.15 -13.27
C LYS A 189 3.13 -4.01 -14.78
N ASP A 190 4.21 -4.02 -15.53
CA ASP A 190 4.19 -3.73 -16.96
C ASP A 190 3.46 -4.80 -17.74
N ALA A 191 3.66 -6.07 -17.37
CA ALA A 191 2.96 -7.19 -17.98
C ALA A 191 1.45 -7.10 -17.73
N ILE A 192 1.03 -6.76 -16.51
CA ILE A 192 -0.41 -6.64 -16.19
C ILE A 192 -1.02 -5.44 -16.91
N GLN A 193 -0.33 -4.28 -16.93
CA GLN A 193 -0.77 -3.11 -17.67
C GLN A 193 -0.98 -3.44 -19.15
N ARG A 194 0.01 -4.09 -19.76
CA ARG A 194 0.01 -4.34 -21.20
C ARG A 194 -0.84 -5.52 -21.64
N PHE A 195 -1.07 -6.55 -20.81
CA PHE A 195 -1.64 -7.82 -21.28
C PHE A 195 -2.87 -8.32 -20.51
N CYS A 196 -3.32 -7.61 -19.48
CA CYS A 196 -4.60 -7.88 -18.81
C CYS A 196 -5.67 -6.86 -19.27
N PHE A 197 -5.96 -6.81 -20.58
CA PHE A 197 -6.95 -5.94 -21.25
C PHE A 197 -8.05 -6.77 -21.92
#